data_AF-A0A7G5EI62-F1
#
_entry.id   AF-A0A7G5EI62-F1
#
_cell.length_a   1.000
_cell.length_b   1.000
_cell.length_c   1.000
_cell.angle_alpha   90.00
_cell.angle_beta   90.00
_cell.angle_gamma   90.00
#
_symmetry.space_group_name_H-M   'P 1'
#
loop_
_entity.id
_entity.type
_entity.pdbx_description
1 polymer ?
#
loop_
_entity_poly.entity_id
_entity_poly.type
_entity_poly.pdbx_seq_one_letter_code
_entity_poly.pdbx_strand_id
1 'polypeptide(L)'
;MTGTSYSFKSSALAVLALTASAWAQAVCYTVYDAKNEVIYRSAEPPVDMSKPLHQTAGELPSGSRVVFTPNNTVCVTEVHSLPGAKKLTSSSANMVTDQLKLGSMIFAQ
;
A
#
# COMPACT_ATOMS: atom_id res chain seq x y z
N MET A 1 -45.58 -15.47 43.31
CA MET A 1 -44.76 -16.57 42.75
C MET A 1 -44.68 -16.29 41.27
N THR A 2 -43.56 -15.95 40.62
CA THR A 2 -42.20 -16.50 40.70
C THR A 2 -41.22 -15.47 40.09
N GLY A 3 -40.16 -15.11 40.81
CA GLY A 3 -39.01 -14.41 40.25
C GLY A 3 -38.10 -15.42 39.53
N THR A 4 -37.67 -15.11 38.32
CA THR A 4 -36.68 -15.93 37.61
C THR A 4 -35.30 -15.33 37.84
N SER A 5 -34.55 -15.92 38.76
CA SER A 5 -33.14 -15.62 39.00
C SER A 5 -32.30 -16.20 37.87
N TYR A 6 -31.64 -15.34 37.08
CA TYR A 6 -30.62 -15.80 36.13
C TYR A 6 -29.26 -15.82 36.84
N SER A 7 -28.77 -17.04 37.09
CA SER A 7 -27.44 -17.32 37.62
C SER A 7 -26.42 -17.17 36.50
N PHE A 8 -25.68 -16.04 36.50
CA PHE A 8 -24.62 -15.79 35.52
C PHE A 8 -23.37 -16.59 35.91
N LYS A 9 -23.23 -17.79 35.35
CA LYS A 9 -21.99 -18.57 35.44
C LYS A 9 -20.94 -17.87 34.57
N SER A 10 -20.01 -17.18 35.24
CA SER A 10 -18.87 -16.47 34.66
C SER A 10 -18.16 -17.33 33.62
N SER A 11 -18.36 -16.99 32.35
CA SER A 11 -17.62 -17.53 31.21
C SER A 11 -16.94 -16.33 30.56
N ALA A 12 -15.73 -16.02 31.02
CA ALA A 12 -14.89 -14.98 30.44
C ALA A 12 -14.49 -15.41 29.01
N LEU A 13 -15.28 -15.04 28.01
CA LEU A 13 -14.83 -15.00 26.62
C LEU A 13 -14.36 -13.58 26.33
N ALA A 14 -13.04 -13.40 26.34
CA ALA A 14 -12.39 -12.20 25.87
C ALA A 14 -12.62 -12.07 24.35
N VAL A 15 -13.54 -11.19 23.95
CA VAL A 15 -13.73 -10.83 22.54
C VAL A 15 -12.56 -9.91 22.16
N LEU A 16 -11.55 -10.49 21.50
CA LEU A 16 -10.49 -9.75 20.82
C LEU A 16 -11.13 -8.89 19.72
N ALA A 17 -11.23 -7.58 19.96
CA ALA A 17 -11.61 -6.62 18.95
C ALA A 17 -10.50 -6.57 17.89
N LEU A 18 -10.73 -7.17 16.72
CA LEU A 18 -9.91 -6.92 15.55
C LEU A 18 -10.13 -5.48 15.11
N THR A 19 -9.25 -4.58 15.55
CA THR A 19 -9.14 -3.24 14.95
C THR A 19 -8.48 -3.42 13.58
N ALA A 20 -9.29 -3.74 12.56
CA ALA A 20 -8.88 -3.55 11.19
C ALA A 20 -8.75 -2.03 10.98
N SER A 21 -7.54 -1.50 11.18
CA SER A 21 -7.21 -0.15 10.79
C SER A 21 -7.52 -0.03 9.29
N ALA A 22 -8.50 0.79 8.91
CA ALA A 22 -8.79 1.04 7.51
C ALA A 22 -7.57 1.75 6.90
N TRP A 23 -6.74 1.03 6.16
CA TRP A 23 -5.61 1.60 5.43
C TRP A 23 -6.22 2.47 4.32
N ALA A 24 -5.87 3.75 4.25
CA ALA A 24 -6.26 4.60 3.14
C ALA A 24 -5.58 4.08 1.87
N GLN A 25 -6.30 3.26 1.11
CA GLN A 25 -5.85 2.75 -0.19
C GLN A 25 -6.03 3.86 -1.23
N ALA A 26 -5.02 4.72 -1.37
CA ALA A 26 -4.91 5.52 -2.59
C ALA A 26 -4.46 4.59 -3.71
N VAL A 27 -5.17 4.60 -4.82
CA VAL A 27 -4.85 3.75 -5.98
C VAL A 27 -3.73 4.38 -6.82
N CYS A 28 -3.51 5.69 -6.66
CA CYS A 28 -2.50 6.46 -7.36
C CYS A 28 -1.92 7.58 -6.52
N TYR A 29 -0.59 7.64 -6.47
CA TYR A 29 0.19 8.73 -5.89
C TYR A 29 0.78 9.55 -7.03
N THR A 30 0.53 10.86 -7.07
CA THR A 30 1.19 11.79 -8.01
C THR A 30 1.95 12.84 -7.22
N VAL A 31 3.22 13.05 -7.55
CA VAL A 31 4.05 14.11 -6.97
C VAL A 31 4.31 15.17 -8.03
N TYR A 32 3.97 16.41 -7.70
CA TYR A 32 4.28 17.60 -8.48
C TYR A 32 5.49 18.30 -7.89
N ASP A 33 6.38 18.83 -8.73
CA ASP A 33 7.45 19.72 -8.29
C ASP A 33 6.93 21.14 -7.97
N ALA A 34 7.84 22.04 -7.59
CA ALA A 34 7.50 23.44 -7.32
C ALA A 34 6.98 24.21 -8.55
N LYS A 35 7.20 23.70 -9.77
CA LYS A 35 6.72 24.26 -11.05
C LYS A 35 5.39 23.66 -11.48
N ASN A 36 4.81 22.73 -10.70
CA ASN A 36 3.61 21.95 -11.02
C ASN A 36 3.80 20.92 -12.15
N GLU A 37 5.03 20.46 -12.37
CA GLU A 37 5.33 19.34 -13.28
C GLU A 37 5.23 18.01 -12.55
N VAL A 38 4.70 16.97 -13.21
CA VAL A 38 4.60 15.62 -12.63
C VAL A 38 5.99 14.98 -12.64
N ILE A 39 6.56 14.79 -11.46
CA ILE A 39 7.87 14.13 -11.27
C ILE A 39 7.75 12.69 -10.77
N TYR A 40 6.58 12.33 -10.24
CA TYR A 40 6.26 10.96 -9.84
C TYR A 40 4.80 10.63 -10.06
N ARG A 41 4.52 9.42 -10.52
CA ARG A 41 3.18 8.86 -10.65
C ARG A 41 3.25 7.34 -10.62
N SER A 42 2.66 6.73 -9.59
CA SER A 42 2.64 5.27 -9.41
C SER A 42 1.51 4.86 -8.46
N ALA A 43 1.13 3.58 -8.50
CA ALA A 43 0.33 2.95 -7.45
C ALA A 43 1.14 2.65 -6.18
N GLU A 44 2.48 2.64 -6.29
CA GLU A 44 3.39 2.51 -5.15
C GLU A 44 3.57 3.87 -4.45
N PRO A 45 3.56 3.93 -3.11
CA PRO A 45 3.82 5.18 -2.40
C PRO A 45 5.27 5.65 -2.60
N PRO A 46 5.49 6.97 -2.80
CA PRO A 46 6.84 7.52 -2.99
C PRO A 46 7.65 7.64 -1.69
N VAL A 47 7.00 7.51 -0.54
CA VAL A 47 7.58 7.62 0.80
C VAL A 47 7.08 6.48 1.68
N ASP A 48 7.77 6.22 2.80
CA ASP A 48 7.35 5.18 3.75
C ASP A 48 6.01 5.53 4.42
N MET A 49 4.95 4.79 4.07
CA MET A 49 3.59 4.96 4.63
C MET A 49 3.37 4.19 5.93
N SER A 50 4.38 3.45 6.42
CA SER A 50 4.35 2.85 7.76
C SER A 50 4.45 3.91 8.86
N LYS A 51 4.83 5.14 8.49
CA LYS A 51 5.01 6.29 9.37
C LYS A 51 4.01 7.40 9.02
N PRO A 52 3.67 8.29 9.96
CA PRO A 52 2.89 9.47 9.66
C PRO A 52 3.53 10.34 8.58
N LEU A 53 2.74 10.81 7.61
CA LEU A 53 3.23 11.60 6.46
C LEU A 53 4.06 12.83 6.85
N HIS A 54 3.76 13.51 7.95
CA HIS A 54 4.54 14.67 8.38
C HIS A 54 5.99 14.33 8.75
N GLN A 55 6.31 13.05 8.97
CA GLN A 55 7.66 12.56 9.28
C GLN A 55 8.43 12.16 8.02
N THR A 56 7.74 11.71 6.96
CA THR A 56 8.34 11.17 5.73
C THR A 56 8.22 12.10 4.53
N ALA A 57 7.32 13.09 4.57
CA ALA A 57 7.15 14.09 3.50
C ALA A 57 8.42 14.92 3.23
N GLY A 58 9.33 15.03 4.20
CA GLY A 58 10.64 15.68 4.01
C GLY A 58 11.60 14.91 3.09
N GLU A 59 11.32 13.64 2.79
CA GLU A 59 12.09 12.85 1.81
C GLU A 59 11.76 13.26 0.36
N LEU A 60 10.66 13.99 0.15
CA LEU A 60 10.29 14.53 -1.14
C LEU A 60 11.03 15.84 -1.44
N PRO A 61 11.18 16.21 -2.73
CA PRO A 61 11.78 17.48 -3.09
C PRO A 61 11.09 18.67 -2.43
N SER A 62 11.85 19.67 -1.98
CA SER A 62 11.28 20.85 -1.31
C SER A 62 10.29 21.58 -2.21
N GLY A 63 9.16 21.99 -1.63
CA GLY A 63 8.07 22.66 -2.36
C GLY A 63 7.22 21.72 -3.23
N SER A 64 7.47 20.42 -3.20
CA SER A 64 6.63 19.43 -3.90
C SER A 64 5.25 19.29 -3.25
N ARG A 65 4.29 18.80 -4.06
CA ARG A 65 2.93 18.50 -3.62
C ARG A 65 2.56 17.08 -4.01
N VAL A 66 2.07 16.31 -3.05
CA VAL A 66 1.56 14.94 -3.27
C VAL A 66 0.05 14.96 -3.37
N VAL A 67 -0.48 14.28 -4.38
CA VAL A 67 -1.91 14.07 -4.58
C VAL A 67 -2.21 12.58 -4.51
N PHE A 68 -3.14 12.22 -3.63
CA PHE A 68 -3.63 10.86 -3.44
C PHE A 68 -4.94 10.72 -4.20
N THR A 69 -4.98 9.81 -5.17
CA THR A 69 -6.16 9.60 -6.02
C THR A 69 -6.65 8.16 -5.86
N PRO A 70 -7.94 7.93 -5.54
CA PRO A 70 -8.51 6.59 -5.44
C PRO A 70 -8.83 5.95 -6.81
N ASN A 71 -8.63 6.68 -7.91
CA ASN A 71 -8.87 6.21 -9.28
C ASN A 71 -7.55 5.76 -9.95
N ASN A 72 -7.51 4.52 -10.46
CA ASN A 72 -6.39 3.94 -11.20
C ASN A 72 -6.16 4.54 -12.60
N THR A 73 -7.15 5.23 -13.18
CA THR A 73 -7.08 5.78 -14.53
C THR A 73 -5.97 6.84 -14.66
N VAL A 74 -5.52 7.40 -13.54
CA VAL A 74 -4.40 8.35 -13.53
C VAL A 74 -3.05 7.62 -13.61
N CYS A 75 -2.93 6.38 -13.13
CA CYS A 75 -1.65 5.64 -13.06
C CYS A 75 -1.27 4.88 -14.33
N VAL A 76 -2.06 4.92 -15.40
CA VAL A 76 -1.71 4.22 -16.66
C VAL A 76 -0.44 4.74 -17.31
N THR A 77 0.00 5.96 -16.97
CA THR A 77 1.30 6.50 -17.37
C THR A 77 2.16 6.70 -16.14
N GLU A 78 2.97 5.70 -15.82
CA GLU A 78 3.90 5.76 -14.71
C GLU A 78 5.05 6.73 -14.99
N VAL A 79 5.41 7.52 -13.97
CA VAL A 79 6.56 8.44 -14.00
C VAL A 79 7.36 8.19 -12.73
N HIS A 80 8.63 7.80 -12.84
CA HIS A 80 9.48 7.46 -11.69
C HIS A 80 10.73 8.34 -11.66
N SER A 81 10.56 9.66 -11.55
CA SER A 81 11.66 10.63 -11.62
C SER A 81 11.93 11.33 -10.29
N LEU A 82 11.81 10.62 -9.17
CA LEU A 82 12.16 11.17 -7.85
C LEU A 82 13.68 11.07 -7.62
N PRO A 83 14.39 12.19 -7.40
CA PRO A 83 15.77 12.16 -6.97
C PRO A 83 15.84 11.60 -5.55
N GLY A 84 16.38 10.38 -5.40
CA GLY A 84 16.57 9.75 -4.10
C GLY A 84 15.43 8.86 -3.61
N ALA A 85 14.39 8.62 -4.42
CA ALA A 85 13.49 7.50 -4.13
C ALA A 85 14.34 6.23 -4.12
N LYS A 86 14.54 5.67 -2.93
CA LYS A 86 15.03 4.31 -2.79
C LYS A 86 14.07 3.51 -3.64
N LYS A 87 14.55 2.98 -4.76
CA LYS A 87 13.81 2.06 -5.61
C LYS A 87 13.39 0.95 -4.68
N LEU A 88 12.18 1.05 -4.12
CA LEU A 88 11.52 -0.06 -3.45
C LEU A 88 11.30 -1.00 -4.60
N THR A 89 12.33 -1.82 -4.84
CA THR A 89 12.30 -2.87 -5.81
C THR A 89 11.20 -3.77 -5.32
N SER A 90 10.01 -3.58 -5.89
CA SER A 90 8.99 -4.60 -5.88
C SER A 90 9.70 -5.85 -6.39
N SER A 91 10.00 -6.74 -5.45
CA SER A 91 10.58 -8.05 -5.66
C SER A 91 9.50 -8.92 -6.30
N SER A 92 9.00 -8.50 -7.46
CA SER A 92 8.00 -9.18 -8.26
C SER A 92 8.53 -9.47 -9.67
N ALA A 93 9.60 -8.79 -10.11
CA ALA A 93 10.25 -9.06 -11.39
C ALA A 93 11.06 -10.39 -11.44
N ASN A 94 11.08 -11.19 -10.37
CA ASN A 94 11.79 -12.47 -10.34
C ASN A 94 10.90 -13.70 -10.05
N MET A 95 9.56 -13.57 -10.06
CA MET A 95 8.67 -14.73 -9.90
C MET A 95 8.06 -15.24 -11.21
N VAL A 96 8.12 -14.45 -12.29
CA VAL A 96 7.57 -14.85 -13.61
C VAL A 96 8.54 -15.73 -14.43
N THR A 97 9.84 -15.61 -14.23
CA THR A 97 10.84 -16.35 -15.04
C THR A 97 10.98 -17.82 -14.62
N ASP A 98 10.58 -18.19 -13.41
CA ASP A 98 10.65 -19.59 -12.95
C ASP A 98 9.51 -20.47 -13.52
N GLN A 99 8.33 -19.87 -13.73
CA GLN A 99 7.16 -20.57 -14.29
C GLN A 99 7.32 -20.95 -15.77
N LEU A 100 8.06 -20.16 -16.55
CA LEU A 100 8.36 -20.48 -17.95
C LEU A 100 9.37 -21.63 -18.08
N LYS A 101 10.28 -21.78 -17.10
CA LYS A 101 11.27 -22.86 -17.11
C LYS A 101 10.67 -24.20 -16.68
N LEU A 102 9.68 -24.19 -15.78
CA LEU A 102 8.97 -25.42 -15.39
C LEU A 102 8.02 -25.92 -16.48
N GLY A 103 7.33 -25.02 -17.21
CA GLY A 103 6.45 -25.39 -18.32
C GLY A 103 7.18 -26.03 -19.50
N SER A 104 8.45 -25.65 -19.75
CA SER A 104 9.25 -26.20 -20.84
C SER A 104 9.73 -27.64 -20.60
N MET A 105 9.69 -28.12 -19.34
CA MET A 105 10.08 -29.50 -19.01
C MET A 105 8.93 -30.52 -19.13
N ILE A 106 7.68 -30.06 -19.24
CA ILE A 106 6.50 -30.94 -19.28
C ILE A 106 6.14 -31.37 -20.73
N PHE A 107 6.67 -30.70 -21.75
CA PHE A 107 6.42 -31.02 -23.17
C PHE A 107 7.50 -31.87 -23.84
N ALA A 108 8.44 -32.42 -23.08
CA ALA A 108 9.50 -33.28 -23.58
C ALA A 108 9.39 -34.70 -23.00
N GLN A 109 8.21 -35.34 -23.12
CA GLN A 109 8.02 -36.80 -23.07
C GLN A 109 6.89 -37.21 -24.01
#